data_AF-A0A1U7R9P4-F1
#
_entry.id   AF-A0A1U7R9P4-F1
#
_cell.length_a   1.000
_cell.length_b   1.000
_cell.length_c   1.000
_cell.angle_alpha   90.00
_cell.angle_beta   90.00
_cell.angle_gamma   90.00
#
_symmetry.space_group_name_H-M   'P 1'
#
loop_
_entity.id
_entity.type
_entity.pdbx_description
1 polymer ?
#
loop_
_entity_poly.entity_id
_entity_poly.type
_entity_poly.pdbx_seq_one_letter_code
_entity_poly.pdbx_strand_id
1 'polypeptide(L)'
;MARKSNVLLLLLPFLLGFPLAQGSSRLPLVLNTWSFKNATEAAWQTLASGGSAVDAVENGCAVCETEQCDGSVGFGGNPDELGETTLDAMIMDGTAMDVGAVGDLRRIKNAIGVARKILEHTTHSLLVGESATKFAESMGFTSEDLSTNTSKALHSNWLAQNCQPNYWRKVIPDPSKYCGPYKPPDVLKQGTSAYKEVDIHGHDTIGMVVIDKLRHTAAGTSTNGLKFKIPGLVFHQERISQICITCKAMYSQGAKYKRRPLPHRYM
;
A
#
# COMPACT_ATOMS: atom_id res chain seq x y z
N MET A 1 -68.45 31.90 47.23
CA MET A 1 -68.00 32.70 46.06
C MET A 1 -66.52 32.39 45.83
N ALA A 2 -66.14 32.21 44.57
CA ALA A 2 -64.93 31.53 44.13
C ALA A 2 -63.62 32.32 44.35
N ARG A 3 -62.51 31.62 44.56
CA ARG A 3 -61.37 31.60 43.61
C ARG A 3 -60.30 30.60 44.04
N LYS A 4 -60.21 29.50 43.29
CA LYS A 4 -58.99 28.70 43.13
C LYS A 4 -58.00 29.55 42.33
N SER A 5 -56.75 29.63 42.75
CA SER A 5 -55.65 30.09 41.89
C SER A 5 -54.55 29.04 41.92
N ASN A 6 -54.54 28.20 40.89
CA ASN A 6 -53.49 27.24 40.61
C ASN A 6 -52.27 28.00 40.13
N VAL A 7 -51.14 27.83 40.82
CA VAL A 7 -49.83 28.27 40.37
C VAL A 7 -49.43 27.39 39.19
N LEU A 8 -49.52 27.94 37.98
CA LEU A 8 -49.08 27.30 36.74
C LEU A 8 -47.56 27.45 36.63
N LEU A 9 -46.83 26.38 36.96
CA LEU A 9 -45.39 26.27 36.75
C LEU A 9 -45.13 26.16 35.23
N LEU A 10 -44.77 27.26 34.58
CA LEU A 10 -44.30 27.28 33.19
C LEU A 10 -42.84 26.80 33.14
N LEU A 11 -42.63 25.52 32.87
CA LEU A 11 -41.33 24.97 32.48
C LEU A 11 -41.03 25.36 31.03
N LEU A 12 -40.22 26.41 30.83
CA LEU A 12 -39.56 26.67 29.55
C LEU A 12 -38.50 25.58 29.29
N PRO A 13 -38.56 24.79 28.20
CA PRO A 13 -37.42 24.01 27.80
C PRO A 13 -36.39 24.99 27.23
N PHE A 14 -35.28 25.09 27.94
CA PHE A 14 -34.07 25.78 27.52
C PHE A 14 -33.59 25.13 26.21
N LEU A 15 -33.96 25.71 25.06
CA LEU A 15 -33.38 25.38 23.76
C LEU A 15 -31.94 25.94 23.72
N LEU A 16 -31.05 25.34 24.50
CA LEU A 16 -29.64 25.33 24.17
C LEU A 16 -29.50 24.41 22.96
N GLY A 17 -29.65 24.98 21.77
CA GLY A 17 -29.02 24.41 20.60
C GLY A 17 -27.53 24.38 20.89
N PHE A 18 -27.02 23.21 21.31
CA PHE A 18 -25.61 22.93 21.17
C PHE A 18 -25.28 23.17 19.70
N PRO A 19 -24.40 24.12 19.35
CA PRO A 19 -23.86 24.10 18.01
C PRO A 19 -23.23 22.72 17.87
N LEU A 20 -23.73 21.92 16.93
CA LEU A 20 -22.96 20.78 16.46
C LEU A 20 -21.63 21.40 16.06
N ALA A 21 -20.60 21.18 16.87
CA ALA A 21 -19.24 21.48 16.48
C ALA A 21 -18.99 20.59 15.26
N GLN A 22 -19.24 21.13 14.07
CA GLN A 22 -18.65 20.60 12.86
C GLN A 22 -17.15 20.80 13.08
N GLY A 23 -16.51 19.78 13.64
CA GLY A 23 -15.07 19.73 13.72
C GLY A 23 -14.56 19.91 12.30
N SER A 24 -14.09 21.11 11.99
CA SER A 24 -13.42 21.38 10.72
C SER A 24 -12.17 20.51 10.73
N SER A 25 -12.21 19.40 9.99
CA SER A 25 -11.02 18.56 9.81
C SER A 25 -9.93 19.44 9.22
N ARG A 26 -8.79 19.59 9.92
CA ARG A 26 -7.63 20.32 9.41
C ARG A 26 -7.05 19.55 8.23
N LEU A 27 -7.44 19.94 7.02
CA LEU A 27 -6.89 19.43 5.76
C LEU A 27 -5.86 20.45 5.22
N PRO A 28 -4.80 19.99 4.52
CA PRO A 28 -4.57 18.62 4.05
C PRO A 28 -4.12 17.65 5.16
N LEU A 29 -4.22 16.35 4.89
CA LEU A 29 -3.77 15.26 5.76
C LEU A 29 -2.90 14.29 4.96
N VAL A 30 -1.74 13.94 5.51
CA VAL A 30 -0.85 12.91 4.98
C VAL A 30 -0.62 11.89 6.09
N LEU A 31 -0.83 10.62 5.79
CA LEU A 31 -0.56 9.51 6.70
C LEU A 31 0.24 8.46 5.96
N ASN A 32 1.28 7.94 6.59
CA ASN A 32 1.97 6.75 6.13
C ASN A 32 2.10 5.69 7.22
N THR A 33 2.45 4.47 6.81
CA THR A 33 2.86 3.41 7.72
C THR A 33 4.28 3.69 8.23
N TRP A 34 4.53 3.25 9.47
CA TRP A 34 5.84 3.33 10.14
C TRP A 34 6.35 4.76 10.34
N SER A 35 7.61 4.90 10.76
CA SER A 35 8.20 6.21 11.10
C SER A 35 9.02 6.83 9.96
N PHE A 36 8.59 6.64 8.71
CA PHE A 36 9.26 7.20 7.53
C PHE A 36 8.94 8.69 7.38
N LYS A 37 9.60 9.54 8.18
CA LYS A 37 9.32 10.98 8.26
C LYS A 37 9.58 11.70 6.93
N ASN A 38 10.66 11.35 6.23
CA ASN A 38 11.02 11.98 4.96
C ASN A 38 9.97 11.74 3.87
N ALA A 39 9.40 10.54 3.82
CA ALA A 39 8.29 10.21 2.92
C ALA A 39 7.06 11.09 3.20
N THR A 40 6.68 11.24 4.47
CA THR A 40 5.55 12.10 4.87
C THR A 40 5.81 13.57 4.58
N GLU A 41 7.02 14.05 4.84
CA GLU A 41 7.42 15.43 4.54
C GLU A 41 7.39 15.71 3.04
N ALA A 42 7.91 14.80 2.20
CA ALA A 42 7.88 14.94 0.74
C ALA A 42 6.45 15.02 0.19
N ALA A 43 5.56 14.15 0.68
CA ALA A 43 4.15 14.20 0.33
C ALA A 43 3.50 15.52 0.78
N TRP A 44 3.81 15.99 1.99
CA TRP A 44 3.30 17.26 2.50
C TRP A 44 3.79 18.46 1.67
N GLN A 45 5.07 18.50 1.33
CA GLN A 45 5.65 19.56 0.50
C GLN A 45 5.05 19.59 -0.90
N THR A 46 4.70 18.43 -1.45
CA THR A 46 4.00 18.32 -2.74
C THR A 46 2.63 19.01 -2.68
N LEU A 47 1.85 18.76 -1.62
CA LEU A 47 0.57 19.45 -1.40
C LEU A 47 0.75 20.94 -1.13
N ALA A 48 1.76 21.32 -0.35
CA ALA A 48 2.07 22.72 -0.03
C ALA A 48 2.41 23.52 -1.30
N SER A 49 3.04 22.87 -2.27
CA SER A 49 3.41 23.44 -3.57
C SER A 49 2.27 23.42 -4.60
N GLY A 50 1.07 22.95 -4.22
CA GLY A 50 -0.11 22.92 -5.09
C GLY A 50 -0.28 21.65 -5.92
N GLY A 51 0.51 20.60 -5.65
CA GLY A 51 0.31 19.28 -6.25
C GLY A 51 -0.98 18.61 -5.80
N SER A 52 -1.45 17.64 -6.59
CA SER A 52 -2.64 16.85 -6.28
C SER A 52 -2.38 15.82 -5.17
N ALA A 53 -3.45 15.23 -4.65
CA ALA A 53 -3.35 14.12 -3.69
C ALA A 53 -2.54 12.94 -4.28
N VAL A 54 -2.68 12.65 -5.58
CA VAL A 54 -1.96 11.53 -6.21
C VAL A 54 -0.48 11.85 -6.39
N ASP A 55 -0.13 13.08 -6.78
CA ASP A 55 1.27 13.53 -6.87
C ASP A 55 1.96 13.41 -5.50
N ALA A 56 1.25 13.78 -4.42
CA ALA A 56 1.78 13.67 -3.07
C ALA A 56 2.05 12.23 -2.64
N VAL A 57 1.15 11.29 -2.98
CA VAL A 57 1.35 9.87 -2.72
C VAL A 57 2.53 9.32 -3.52
N GLU A 58 2.60 9.61 -4.82
CA GLU A 58 3.69 9.17 -5.69
C GLU A 58 5.04 9.65 -5.13
N ASN A 59 5.17 10.95 -4.87
CA ASN A 59 6.42 11.52 -4.37
C ASN A 59 6.82 10.96 -3.00
N GLY A 60 5.87 10.88 -2.06
CA GLY A 60 6.13 10.32 -0.74
C GLY A 60 6.60 8.87 -0.77
N CYS A 61 5.95 8.02 -1.57
CA CYS A 61 6.39 6.64 -1.77
C CYS A 61 7.73 6.54 -2.52
N ALA A 62 7.95 7.35 -3.54
CA ALA A 62 9.18 7.34 -4.34
C ALA A 62 10.42 7.76 -3.52
N VAL A 63 10.26 8.71 -2.60
CA VAL A 63 11.31 9.05 -1.62
C VAL A 63 11.69 7.83 -0.80
N CYS A 64 10.69 7.07 -0.34
CA CYS A 64 10.94 5.87 0.46
C CYS A 64 11.59 4.72 -0.33
N GLU A 65 11.22 4.57 -1.61
CA GLU A 65 11.90 3.65 -2.53
C GLU A 65 13.36 4.03 -2.78
N THR A 66 13.65 5.33 -2.84
CA THR A 66 14.99 5.86 -3.06
C THR A 66 15.86 5.73 -1.81
N GLU A 67 15.31 6.08 -0.65
CA GLU A 67 15.99 6.00 0.65
C GLU A 67 16.10 4.58 1.19
N GLN A 68 15.45 3.61 0.54
CA GLN A 68 15.38 2.23 0.99
C GLN A 68 14.87 2.15 2.44
N CYS A 69 13.74 2.81 2.74
CA CYS A 69 13.18 2.85 4.09
C CYS A 69 13.24 1.45 4.72
N ASP A 70 13.96 1.35 5.84
CA ASP A 70 14.27 0.13 6.62
C ASP A 70 14.79 -1.11 5.84
N GLY A 71 15.08 -0.97 4.55
CA GLY A 71 15.48 -2.06 3.66
C GLY A 71 14.33 -2.90 3.09
N SER A 72 13.06 -2.58 3.36
CA SER A 72 11.89 -3.31 2.84
C SER A 72 11.15 -2.63 1.67
N VAL A 73 11.57 -1.41 1.33
CA VAL A 73 11.00 -0.62 0.24
C VAL A 73 12.09 -0.26 -0.76
N GLY A 74 11.78 -0.36 -2.06
CA GLY A 74 12.73 -0.03 -3.11
C GLY A 74 13.84 -1.06 -3.32
N PHE A 75 14.88 -0.62 -4.03
CA PHE A 75 15.99 -1.46 -4.46
C PHE A 75 16.88 -1.90 -3.29
N GLY A 76 17.67 -2.96 -3.49
CA GLY A 76 18.73 -3.34 -2.57
C GLY A 76 18.29 -3.99 -1.25
N GLY A 77 16.98 -4.21 -1.09
CA GLY A 77 16.41 -4.78 0.11
C GLY A 77 16.32 -6.29 0.07
N ASN A 78 15.11 -6.83 0.14
CA ASN A 78 14.84 -8.27 0.26
C ASN A 78 14.87 -8.97 -1.12
N PRO A 79 15.90 -9.77 -1.43
CA PRO A 79 15.90 -10.55 -2.67
C PRO A 79 14.96 -11.76 -2.58
N ASP A 80 14.54 -12.29 -3.72
CA ASP A 80 13.88 -13.58 -3.84
C ASP A 80 14.86 -14.75 -3.62
N GLU A 81 14.35 -15.99 -3.71
CA GLU A 81 15.16 -17.19 -3.52
C GLU A 81 16.26 -17.39 -4.59
N LEU A 82 16.16 -16.68 -5.72
CA LEU A 82 17.17 -16.65 -6.79
C LEU A 82 18.17 -15.49 -6.63
N GLY A 83 18.00 -14.65 -5.60
CA GLY A 83 18.88 -13.53 -5.31
C GLY A 83 18.51 -12.23 -6.04
N GLU A 84 17.35 -12.17 -6.68
CA GLU A 84 16.89 -10.99 -7.41
C GLU A 84 15.93 -10.15 -6.57
N THR A 85 16.14 -8.84 -6.54
CA THR A 85 15.19 -7.91 -5.92
C THR A 85 14.09 -7.57 -6.92
N THR A 86 12.83 -7.84 -6.57
CA THR A 86 11.66 -7.43 -7.38
C THR A 86 10.69 -6.60 -6.55
N LEU A 87 10.09 -5.59 -7.16
CA LEU A 87 9.26 -4.60 -6.48
C LEU A 87 7.78 -4.75 -6.82
N ASP A 88 6.93 -4.49 -5.83
CA ASP A 88 5.49 -4.44 -5.98
C ASP A 88 5.00 -3.05 -5.55
N ALA A 89 4.16 -2.39 -6.35
CA ALA A 89 3.60 -1.08 -6.02
C ALA A 89 2.19 -0.90 -6.58
N MET A 90 1.38 -0.07 -5.91
CA MET A 90 0.03 0.30 -6.36
C MET A 90 -0.25 1.74 -5.99
N ILE A 91 -0.98 2.46 -6.84
CA ILE A 91 -1.50 3.80 -6.58
C ILE A 91 -2.95 3.90 -7.02
N MET A 92 -3.76 4.64 -6.26
CA MET A 92 -5.18 4.85 -6.50
C MET A 92 -5.53 6.33 -6.41
N ASP A 93 -6.28 6.82 -7.39
CA ASP A 93 -6.99 8.09 -7.31
C ASP A 93 -8.41 7.83 -6.79
N GLY A 94 -8.76 8.37 -5.62
CA GLY A 94 -10.07 8.17 -5.00
C GLY A 94 -11.16 9.07 -5.54
N THR A 95 -10.79 10.08 -6.34
CA THR A 95 -11.75 10.95 -7.02
C THR A 95 -12.25 10.28 -8.28
N ALA A 96 -11.33 9.83 -9.13
CA ALA A 96 -11.64 9.13 -10.38
C ALA A 96 -11.99 7.66 -10.16
N MET A 97 -11.54 7.07 -9.04
CA MET A 97 -11.57 5.63 -8.75
C MET A 97 -10.64 4.80 -9.66
N ASP A 98 -9.66 5.44 -10.29
CA ASP A 98 -8.66 4.79 -11.12
C ASP A 98 -7.54 4.18 -10.28
N VAL A 99 -7.00 3.06 -10.74
CA VAL A 99 -5.96 2.28 -10.07
C VAL A 99 -4.92 1.84 -11.07
N GLY A 100 -3.65 1.98 -10.70
CA GLY A 100 -2.53 1.37 -11.39
C GLY A 100 -1.64 0.60 -10.42
N ALA A 101 -1.09 -0.52 -10.87
CA ALA A 101 -0.31 -1.42 -10.05
C ALA A 101 0.74 -2.16 -10.87
N VAL A 102 1.84 -2.47 -10.22
CA VAL A 102 2.90 -3.34 -10.71
C VAL A 102 3.20 -4.43 -9.69
N GLY A 103 3.53 -5.62 -10.17
CA GLY A 103 3.97 -6.73 -9.33
C GLY A 103 5.14 -7.46 -9.95
N ASP A 104 6.05 -7.97 -9.12
CA ASP A 104 7.28 -8.60 -9.57
C ASP A 104 8.06 -7.72 -10.57
N LEU A 105 8.02 -6.40 -10.36
CA LEU A 105 8.67 -5.43 -11.24
C LEU A 105 10.19 -5.57 -11.09
N ARG A 106 10.84 -5.84 -12.21
CA ARG A 106 12.27 -6.07 -12.29
C ARG A 106 12.97 -4.83 -12.82
N ARG A 107 14.16 -4.55 -12.27
CA ARG A 107 15.12 -3.57 -12.80
C ARG A 107 14.68 -2.11 -12.88
N ILE A 108 13.57 -1.72 -12.26
CA ILE A 108 13.12 -0.33 -12.19
C ILE A 108 13.06 0.09 -10.73
N LYS A 109 13.79 1.14 -10.35
CA LYS A 109 13.84 1.59 -8.95
C LYS A 109 12.54 2.25 -8.47
N ASN A 110 11.93 3.08 -9.32
CA ASN A 110 10.72 3.83 -8.98
C ASN A 110 9.47 3.02 -9.35
N ALA A 111 9.04 2.10 -8.47
CA ALA A 111 7.93 1.20 -8.74
C ALA A 111 6.58 1.93 -8.65
N ILE A 112 6.41 2.83 -7.68
CA ILE A 112 5.18 3.63 -7.53
C ILE A 112 4.94 4.53 -8.75
N GLY A 113 6.01 5.08 -9.35
CA GLY A 113 5.93 5.87 -10.57
C GLY A 113 5.48 5.03 -11.78
N VAL A 114 5.93 3.77 -11.89
CA VAL A 114 5.42 2.87 -12.95
C VAL A 114 3.94 2.57 -12.70
N ALA A 115 3.53 2.31 -11.46
CA ALA A 115 2.12 2.14 -11.11
C ALA A 115 1.29 3.38 -11.49
N ARG A 116 1.83 4.60 -11.29
CA ARG A 116 1.20 5.85 -11.74
C ARG A 116 1.06 5.90 -13.26
N LYS A 117 2.08 5.49 -14.03
CA LYS A 117 1.96 5.43 -15.49
C LYS A 117 0.95 4.41 -15.99
N ILE A 118 0.75 3.30 -15.29
CA ILE A 118 -0.32 2.35 -15.61
C ILE A 118 -1.69 3.00 -15.41
N LEU A 119 -1.88 3.71 -14.30
CA LEU A 119 -3.09 4.47 -14.00
C LEU A 119 -3.38 5.52 -15.08
N GLU A 120 -2.37 6.25 -15.55
CA GLU A 120 -2.53 7.36 -16.51
C GLU A 120 -2.63 6.94 -17.98
N HIS A 121 -1.97 5.85 -18.38
CA HIS A 121 -1.72 5.54 -19.79
C HIS A 121 -2.22 4.18 -20.25
N THR A 122 -3.00 3.47 -19.44
CA THR A 122 -3.55 2.18 -19.82
C THR A 122 -5.01 2.04 -19.39
N THR A 123 -5.75 1.18 -20.07
CA THR A 123 -7.11 0.76 -19.66
C THR A 123 -7.08 -0.39 -18.67
N HIS A 124 -5.89 -0.81 -18.22
CA HIS A 124 -5.67 -1.94 -17.32
C HIS A 124 -5.13 -1.42 -15.98
N SER A 125 -5.30 -2.19 -14.91
CA SER A 125 -4.88 -1.75 -13.58
C SER A 125 -3.63 -2.44 -13.05
N LEU A 126 -3.14 -3.49 -13.71
CA LEU A 126 -2.01 -4.29 -13.22
C LEU A 126 -1.17 -4.83 -14.37
N LEU A 127 0.15 -4.59 -14.31
CA LEU A 127 1.15 -5.27 -15.13
C LEU A 127 2.16 -5.97 -14.21
N VAL A 128 2.70 -7.11 -14.65
CA VAL A 128 3.63 -7.89 -13.82
C VAL A 128 4.88 -8.36 -14.55
N GLY A 129 5.92 -8.62 -13.76
CA GLY A 129 7.15 -9.27 -14.22
C GLY A 129 7.91 -8.45 -15.27
N GLU A 130 8.61 -9.18 -16.13
CA GLU A 130 9.43 -8.63 -17.22
C GLU A 130 8.63 -7.74 -18.20
N SER A 131 7.34 -8.02 -18.40
CA SER A 131 6.49 -7.19 -19.27
C SER A 131 6.19 -5.82 -18.67
N ALA A 132 6.11 -5.73 -17.33
CA ALA A 132 5.98 -4.45 -16.64
C ALA A 132 7.25 -3.60 -16.80
N THR A 133 8.43 -4.22 -16.79
CA THR A 133 9.71 -3.53 -17.06
C THR A 133 9.73 -2.94 -18.47
N LYS A 134 9.34 -3.71 -19.49
CA LYS A 134 9.26 -3.20 -20.88
C LYS A 134 8.29 -2.04 -21.02
N PHE A 135 7.15 -2.11 -20.34
CA PHE A 135 6.21 -1.00 -20.26
C PHE A 135 6.88 0.23 -19.61
N ALA A 136 7.55 0.05 -18.46
CA ALA A 136 8.25 1.13 -17.78
C ALA A 136 9.31 1.79 -18.68
N GLU A 137 10.12 1.01 -19.38
CA GLU A 137 11.10 1.53 -20.35
C GLU A 137 10.42 2.37 -21.44
N SER A 138 9.27 1.91 -21.97
CA SER A 138 8.49 2.68 -22.96
C SER A 138 7.92 3.99 -22.41
N MET A 139 7.74 4.08 -21.09
CA MET A 139 7.30 5.29 -20.38
C MET A 139 8.49 6.18 -19.94
N GLY A 140 9.73 5.81 -20.29
CA GLY A 140 10.92 6.61 -20.03
C GLY A 140 11.67 6.27 -18.75
N PHE A 141 11.34 5.18 -18.07
CA PHE A 141 12.13 4.70 -16.91
C PHE A 141 13.40 3.99 -17.37
N THR A 142 14.48 4.14 -16.59
CA THR A 142 15.75 3.45 -16.84
C THR A 142 15.75 2.06 -16.19
N SER A 143 16.07 1.03 -16.97
CA SER A 143 16.32 -0.33 -16.45
C SER A 143 17.75 -0.47 -15.91
N GLU A 144 17.90 -0.89 -14.66
CA GLU A 144 19.17 -1.10 -13.97
C GLU A 144 19.10 -2.22 -12.92
N ASP A 145 20.24 -2.76 -12.47
CA ASP A 145 20.27 -3.77 -11.41
C ASP A 145 19.75 -3.18 -10.09
N LEU A 146 18.79 -3.86 -9.47
CA LEU A 146 18.24 -3.46 -8.17
C LEU A 146 19.06 -4.05 -7.01
N SER A 147 19.97 -4.98 -7.26
CA SER A 147 20.73 -5.67 -6.23
C SER A 147 21.90 -4.83 -5.71
N THR A 148 21.99 -4.71 -4.39
CA THR A 148 23.13 -4.12 -3.67
C THR A 148 24.06 -5.19 -3.10
N ASN A 149 25.26 -4.80 -2.67
CA ASN A 149 26.16 -5.70 -1.93
C ASN A 149 25.48 -6.30 -0.68
N THR A 150 24.62 -5.52 -0.02
CA THR A 150 23.82 -5.97 1.13
C THR A 150 22.86 -7.09 0.73
N SER A 151 22.05 -6.90 -0.33
CA SER A 151 21.11 -7.93 -0.82
C SER A 151 21.84 -9.21 -1.26
N LYS A 152 22.99 -9.08 -1.94
CA LYS A 152 23.83 -10.21 -2.38
C LYS A 152 24.41 -10.98 -1.20
N ALA A 153 24.87 -10.28 -0.17
CA ALA A 153 25.36 -10.88 1.07
C ALA A 153 24.24 -11.57 1.86
N LEU A 154 23.05 -10.95 1.94
CA LEU A 154 21.86 -11.54 2.55
C LEU A 154 21.50 -12.88 1.90
N HIS A 155 21.45 -12.92 0.56
CA HIS A 155 21.15 -14.14 -0.19
C HIS A 155 22.23 -15.21 -0.03
N SER A 156 23.51 -14.83 -0.11
CA SER A 156 24.63 -15.77 0.10
C SER A 156 24.62 -16.39 1.50
N ASN A 157 24.33 -15.60 2.53
CA ASN A 157 24.22 -16.09 3.91
C ASN A 157 23.02 -17.04 4.08
N TRP A 158 21.90 -16.75 3.42
CA TRP A 158 20.72 -17.61 3.44
C TRP A 158 20.96 -18.96 2.75
N LEU A 159 21.67 -18.97 1.61
CA LEU A 159 22.12 -20.20 0.96
C LEU A 159 23.03 -21.02 1.88
N ALA A 160 23.96 -20.37 2.59
CA ALA A 160 24.83 -21.02 3.57
C ALA A 160 24.05 -21.60 4.78
N GLN A 161 22.84 -21.11 5.03
CA GLN A 161 21.94 -21.57 6.08
C GLN A 161 20.88 -22.57 5.57
N ASN A 162 21.18 -23.31 4.49
CA ASN A 162 20.27 -24.29 3.88
C ASN A 162 18.91 -23.68 3.50
N CYS A 163 18.92 -22.45 3.02
CA CYS A 163 17.74 -21.75 2.51
C CYS A 163 16.65 -21.58 3.57
N GLN A 164 17.03 -21.21 4.80
CA GLN A 164 16.10 -20.97 5.90
C GLN A 164 16.12 -19.51 6.37
N PRO A 165 14.94 -18.91 6.66
CA PRO A 165 13.60 -19.46 6.43
C PRO A 165 13.22 -19.46 4.93
N ASN A 166 12.28 -20.31 4.53
CA ASN A 166 11.64 -20.25 3.21
C ASN A 166 10.12 -20.45 3.31
N TYR A 167 9.43 -20.27 2.18
CA TYR A 167 7.97 -20.27 2.11
C TYR A 167 7.38 -21.52 1.43
N TRP A 168 8.20 -22.54 1.19
CA TRP A 168 7.74 -23.79 0.60
C TRP A 168 7.07 -24.66 1.66
N ARG A 169 5.93 -25.25 1.32
CA ARG A 169 5.16 -26.12 2.20
C ARG A 169 4.67 -27.35 1.47
N LYS A 170 4.64 -28.50 2.17
CA LYS A 170 4.13 -29.77 1.62
C LYS A 170 4.81 -30.15 0.30
N VAL A 171 6.14 -30.02 0.26
CA VAL A 171 6.98 -30.39 -0.89
C VAL A 171 8.05 -31.39 -0.47
N ILE A 172 8.64 -32.06 -1.46
CA ILE A 172 9.82 -32.91 -1.30
C ILE A 172 10.97 -32.35 -2.16
N PRO A 173 12.23 -32.38 -1.68
CA PRO A 173 12.66 -32.80 -0.34
C PRO A 173 12.15 -31.86 0.77
N ASP A 174 12.32 -32.25 2.05
CA ASP A 174 11.83 -31.49 3.21
C ASP A 174 12.30 -30.02 3.17
N PRO A 175 11.39 -29.03 3.03
CA PRO A 175 11.75 -27.63 2.87
C PRO A 175 12.39 -27.02 4.11
N SER A 176 12.30 -27.67 5.28
CA SER A 176 13.00 -27.19 6.49
C SER A 176 14.50 -27.53 6.52
N LYS A 177 14.97 -28.36 5.57
CA LYS A 177 16.33 -28.91 5.57
C LYS A 177 17.11 -28.71 4.27
N TYR A 178 16.44 -28.60 3.14
CA TYR A 178 17.07 -28.60 1.82
C TYR A 178 16.60 -27.43 0.98
N CYS A 179 17.45 -26.88 0.12
CA CYS A 179 17.18 -25.76 -0.79
C CYS A 179 16.36 -26.11 -2.05
N GLY A 180 15.66 -27.24 -2.07
CA GLY A 180 15.06 -27.76 -3.30
C GLY A 180 16.10 -28.29 -4.32
N PRO A 181 15.77 -28.37 -5.62
CA PRO A 181 14.49 -28.01 -6.21
C PRO A 181 13.35 -28.82 -5.60
N TYR A 182 12.23 -28.16 -5.35
CA TYR A 182 11.08 -28.75 -4.69
C TYR A 182 10.09 -29.30 -5.72
N LYS A 183 9.44 -30.40 -5.37
CA LYS A 183 8.33 -30.95 -6.14
C LYS A 183 7.18 -31.33 -5.21
N PRO A 184 5.93 -31.33 -5.72
CA PRO A 184 4.80 -31.89 -4.98
C PRO A 184 5.08 -33.36 -4.62
N PRO A 185 4.65 -33.83 -3.44
CA PRO A 185 4.73 -35.25 -3.10
C PRO A 185 3.76 -36.05 -3.95
N ASP A 186 4.16 -37.26 -4.39
CA ASP A 186 3.32 -38.16 -5.20
C ASP A 186 2.02 -38.60 -4.48
N VAL A 187 2.01 -38.54 -3.15
CA VAL A 187 0.82 -38.79 -2.32
C VAL A 187 0.68 -37.66 -1.29
N LEU A 188 -0.47 -36.95 -1.31
CA LEU A 188 -0.82 -35.95 -0.31
C LEU A 188 -1.05 -36.63 1.05
N LYS A 189 0.01 -36.87 1.83
CA LYS A 189 -0.17 -37.20 3.24
C LYS A 189 -0.69 -35.96 3.97
N GLN A 190 -1.80 -36.09 4.69
CA GLN A 190 -2.30 -35.07 5.61
C GLN A 190 -1.28 -34.86 6.73
N GLY A 191 -0.29 -34.01 6.49
CA GLY A 191 0.61 -33.52 7.52
C GLY A 191 0.03 -32.26 8.17
N THR A 192 0.14 -32.18 9.49
CA THR A 192 -0.17 -30.99 10.28
C THR A 192 0.75 -29.86 9.85
N SER A 193 0.19 -28.84 9.20
CA SER A 193 0.93 -27.65 8.77
C SER A 193 1.28 -26.84 10.00
N ALA A 194 2.53 -26.90 10.46
CA ALA A 194 3.02 -25.92 11.42
C ALA A 194 3.15 -24.58 10.69
N TYR A 195 2.21 -23.67 10.95
CA TYR A 195 2.35 -22.27 10.58
C TYR A 195 3.51 -21.72 11.40
N LYS A 196 4.68 -21.50 10.76
CA LYS A 196 5.73 -20.73 11.44
C LYS A 196 5.25 -19.30 11.52
N GLU A 197 5.30 -18.77 12.73
CA GLU A 197 5.01 -17.37 13.03
C GLU A 197 5.82 -16.50 12.08
N VAL A 198 5.08 -15.64 11.37
CA VAL A 198 5.62 -14.65 10.46
C VAL A 198 6.38 -13.65 11.34
N ASP A 199 7.70 -13.53 11.13
CA ASP A 199 8.51 -12.58 11.89
C ASP A 199 7.97 -11.17 11.68
N ILE A 200 7.47 -10.58 12.77
CA ILE A 200 6.83 -9.26 12.79
C ILE A 200 7.84 -8.18 12.34
N HIS A 201 9.14 -8.46 12.42
CA HIS A 201 10.24 -7.59 11.99
C HIS A 201 10.70 -7.81 10.55
N GLY A 202 10.05 -8.72 9.79
CA GLY A 202 10.40 -9.02 8.40
C GLY A 202 9.56 -8.28 7.35
N HIS A 203 8.60 -7.44 7.76
CA HIS A 203 7.48 -7.03 6.90
C HIS A 203 7.14 -5.55 6.96
N ASP A 204 8.12 -4.72 6.59
CA ASP A 204 7.84 -3.32 6.40
C ASP A 204 7.50 -3.04 4.93
N THR A 205 6.65 -2.06 4.73
CA THR A 205 6.03 -1.68 3.47
C THR A 205 5.54 -0.29 3.70
N ILE A 206 5.82 0.62 2.77
CA ILE A 206 5.19 1.92 2.83
C ILE A 206 3.78 1.81 2.27
N GLY A 207 2.79 2.21 3.06
CA GLY A 207 1.47 2.57 2.61
C GLY A 207 1.25 4.03 2.95
N MET A 208 0.70 4.80 2.02
CA MET A 208 0.44 6.22 2.19
C MET A 208 -0.99 6.54 1.79
N VAL A 209 -1.65 7.40 2.57
CA VAL A 209 -2.96 7.95 2.28
C VAL A 209 -2.88 9.47 2.42
N VAL A 210 -3.39 10.16 1.41
CA VAL A 210 -3.40 11.62 1.34
C VAL A 210 -4.83 12.11 1.13
N ILE A 211 -5.19 13.17 1.86
CA ILE A 211 -6.41 13.95 1.64
C ILE A 211 -6.00 15.41 1.46
N ASP A 212 -6.27 15.98 0.29
CA ASP A 212 -5.90 17.38 0.00
C ASP A 212 -6.90 18.39 0.61
N LYS A 213 -6.65 19.69 0.40
CA LYS A 213 -7.54 20.78 0.86
C LYS A 213 -8.93 20.77 0.21
N LEU A 214 -9.03 20.20 -0.99
CA LEU A 214 -10.28 20.05 -1.76
C LEU A 214 -11.02 18.75 -1.42
N ARG A 215 -10.47 17.93 -0.50
CA ARG A 215 -10.95 16.60 -0.11
C ARG A 215 -10.83 15.54 -1.19
N HIS A 216 -9.99 15.75 -2.20
CA HIS A 216 -9.55 14.65 -3.04
C HIS A 216 -8.67 13.73 -2.22
N THR A 217 -8.88 12.43 -2.42
CA THR A 217 -8.16 11.40 -1.69
C THR A 217 -7.34 10.58 -2.66
N ALA A 218 -6.12 10.25 -2.28
CA ALA A 218 -5.29 9.31 -2.99
C ALA A 218 -4.62 8.39 -2.00
N ALA A 219 -4.19 7.24 -2.48
CA ALA A 219 -3.40 6.34 -1.66
C ALA A 219 -2.52 5.45 -2.51
N GLY A 220 -1.43 4.97 -1.92
CA GLY A 220 -0.45 4.16 -2.61
C GLY A 220 0.34 3.30 -1.66
N THR A 221 1.02 2.31 -2.21
CA THR A 221 1.88 1.41 -1.48
C THR A 221 3.05 0.94 -2.34
N SER A 222 4.20 0.68 -1.71
CA SER A 222 5.37 0.12 -2.37
C SER A 222 6.17 -0.79 -1.41
N THR A 223 6.71 -1.88 -1.94
CA THR A 223 7.49 -2.87 -1.20
C THR A 223 8.39 -3.69 -2.13
N ASN A 224 9.47 -4.25 -1.59
CA ASN A 224 10.28 -5.27 -2.28
C ASN A 224 9.85 -6.72 -1.98
N GLY A 225 8.79 -6.92 -1.20
CA GLY A 225 8.29 -8.27 -0.92
C GLY A 225 8.77 -8.85 0.41
N LEU A 226 8.59 -10.16 0.55
CA LEU A 226 9.17 -10.93 1.65
C LEU A 226 10.62 -11.28 1.32
N LYS A 227 11.48 -11.35 2.34
CA LYS A 227 12.86 -11.83 2.20
C LYS A 227 12.89 -13.29 1.80
N PHE A 228 13.55 -13.61 0.69
CA PHE A 228 13.64 -14.95 0.10
C PHE A 228 12.28 -15.52 -0.35
N LYS A 229 11.39 -14.63 -0.82
CA LYS A 229 10.12 -15.03 -1.45
C LYS A 229 10.37 -15.95 -2.64
N ILE A 230 9.39 -16.80 -2.93
CA ILE A 230 9.38 -17.58 -4.18
C ILE A 230 9.31 -16.58 -5.35
N PRO A 231 10.13 -16.71 -6.40
CA PRO A 231 10.12 -15.82 -7.55
C PRO A 231 8.73 -15.71 -8.17
N GLY A 232 8.33 -14.50 -8.56
CA GLY A 232 6.99 -14.22 -9.06
C GLY A 232 5.92 -14.09 -7.97
N LEU A 233 6.26 -14.22 -6.68
CA LEU A 233 5.35 -13.90 -5.59
C LEU A 233 5.14 -12.38 -5.53
N VAL A 234 3.93 -11.96 -5.91
CA VAL A 234 3.45 -10.58 -5.89
C VAL A 234 2.60 -10.37 -4.64
N PHE A 235 2.89 -9.32 -3.85
CA PHE A 235 2.14 -8.89 -2.66
C PHE A 235 1.72 -10.02 -1.70
N HIS A 236 2.43 -10.16 -0.57
CA HIS A 236 2.10 -11.17 0.45
C HIS A 236 0.64 -11.08 0.96
N GLN A 237 0.03 -12.23 1.26
CA GLN A 237 -1.40 -12.38 1.57
C GLN A 237 -1.90 -11.50 2.73
N GLU A 238 -1.07 -11.25 3.75
CA GLU A 238 -1.41 -10.30 4.83
C GLU A 238 -1.33 -8.83 4.38
N ARG A 239 -0.59 -8.53 3.31
CA ARG A 239 -0.43 -7.18 2.73
C ARG A 239 -1.45 -6.83 1.65
N ILE A 240 -2.15 -7.83 1.10
CA ILE A 240 -3.43 -7.59 0.39
C ILE A 240 -4.38 -6.82 1.30
N SER A 241 -4.33 -7.01 2.63
CA SER A 241 -5.15 -6.23 3.55
C SER A 241 -4.81 -4.74 3.54
N GLN A 242 -3.55 -4.32 3.37
CA GLN A 242 -3.18 -2.91 3.29
C GLN A 242 -3.71 -2.27 2.00
N ILE A 243 -3.59 -2.99 0.88
CA ILE A 243 -4.22 -2.64 -0.41
C ILE A 243 -5.74 -2.56 -0.25
N CYS A 244 -6.36 -3.55 0.38
CA CYS A 244 -7.80 -3.60 0.63
C CYS A 244 -8.27 -2.51 1.61
N ILE A 245 -7.50 -2.15 2.63
CA ILE A 245 -7.81 -1.06 3.56
C ILE A 245 -7.79 0.25 2.81
N THR A 246 -6.77 0.48 2.00
CA THR A 246 -6.67 1.62 1.10
C THR A 246 -7.88 1.71 0.17
N CYS A 247 -8.17 0.66 -0.59
CA CYS A 247 -9.32 0.63 -1.50
C CYS A 247 -10.66 0.76 -0.76
N LYS A 248 -10.82 0.12 0.41
CA LYS A 248 -12.07 0.14 1.20
C LYS A 248 -12.31 1.48 1.87
N ALA A 249 -11.26 2.12 2.38
CA ALA A 249 -11.33 3.48 2.94
C ALA A 249 -11.76 4.47 1.86
N MET A 250 -11.18 4.36 0.66
CA MET A 250 -11.50 5.25 -0.46
C MET A 250 -12.89 4.96 -1.04
N TYR A 251 -13.28 3.70 -1.24
CA TYR A 251 -14.61 3.33 -1.72
C TYR A 251 -15.73 3.78 -0.76
N SER A 252 -15.51 3.66 0.55
CA SER A 252 -16.44 4.13 1.58
C SER A 252 -16.62 5.66 1.56
N GLN A 253 -15.56 6.40 1.26
CA GLN A 253 -15.62 7.87 1.11
C GLN A 253 -16.27 8.27 -0.22
N GLY A 254 -15.83 7.71 -1.34
CA GLY A 254 -16.40 7.99 -2.68
C GLY A 254 -17.89 7.69 -2.76
N ALA A 255 -18.35 6.59 -2.13
CA ALA A 255 -19.77 6.24 -2.04
C ALA A 255 -20.59 7.22 -1.18
N LYS A 256 -19.97 7.97 -0.26
CA LYS A 256 -20.64 9.06 0.49
C LYS A 256 -20.71 10.36 -0.31
N TYR A 257 -19.72 10.66 -1.15
CA TYR A 257 -19.70 11.88 -1.95
C TYR A 257 -20.57 11.79 -3.22
N LYS A 258 -20.74 10.62 -3.84
CA LYS A 258 -21.73 10.41 -4.93
C LYS A 258 -23.20 10.42 -4.48
N ARG A 259 -23.49 10.40 -3.16
CA ARG A 259 -24.87 10.43 -2.61
C ARG A 259 -25.40 11.83 -2.29
N ARG A 260 -24.83 12.90 -2.85
CA ARG A 260 -25.54 14.20 -2.89
C ARG A 260 -26.19 14.35 -4.27
N PRO A 261 -27.52 14.19 -4.40
CA PRO A 261 -28.19 14.61 -5.61
C PRO A 261 -27.96 16.12 -5.77
N LEU A 262 -27.43 16.53 -6.92
CA LEU A 262 -27.47 17.93 -7.34
C LEU A 262 -28.95 18.37 -7.28
N PRO A 263 -29.29 19.52 -6.68
CA PRO A 263 -30.63 20.04 -6.80
C PRO A 263 -30.86 20.32 -8.28
N HIS A 264 -31.81 19.59 -8.88
CA HIS A 264 -32.36 19.92 -10.19
C HIS A 264 -32.88 21.36 -10.13
N ARG A 265 -32.10 22.31 -10.65
CA ARG A 265 -32.63 23.55 -11.21
C ARG A 265 -32.87 23.28 -12.68
N TYR A 266 -34.11 22.99 -13.03
CA TYR A 266 -34.61 23.26 -14.37
C TYR A 266 -35.54 24.46 -14.27
N MET A 267 -35.27 25.44 -15.14
CA MET A 267 -36.20 26.49 -15.56
C MET A 267 -37.45 25.88 -16.19
#